data_AF-A0A4Y2B2I1-F1
#
_entry.id   AF-A0A4Y2B2I1-F1
#
_cell.length_a   1.000
_cell.length_b   1.000
_cell.length_c   1.000
_cell.angle_alpha   90.00
_cell.angle_beta   90.00
_cell.angle_gamma   90.00
#
_symmetry.space_group_name_H-M   'P 1'
#
loop_
_entity.id
_entity.type
_entity.pdbx_description
1 polymer ?
#
loop_
_entity_poly.entity_id
_entity_poly.type
_entity_poly.pdbx_seq_one_letter_code
_entity_poly.pdbx_strand_id
1 'polypeptide(L)'
;MCCLGSKEEIWVYIKKFALLFFLEKSVWSVLLHLLYSPDLAPSDFHLFGPLKQHLGSRHFAGDDGVQHEVLLCMRQQPKEFYAAGIGVLMKRCDKCINIGGHYVEK
;
A
#
# COMPACT_ATOMS: atom_id res chain seq x y z
N MET A 1 23.06 -30.11 -14.69
CA MET A 1 23.00 -29.80 -13.25
C MET A 1 22.56 -28.35 -13.13
N CYS A 2 21.26 -28.10 -12.91
CA CYS A 2 20.77 -26.74 -12.67
C CYS A 2 21.12 -26.34 -11.23
N CYS A 3 21.80 -25.21 -11.05
CA CYS A 3 21.98 -24.59 -9.75
C CYS A 3 20.61 -24.16 -9.21
N LEU A 4 20.02 -25.01 -8.38
CA LEU A 4 18.82 -24.71 -7.60
C LEU A 4 19.18 -23.70 -6.49
N GLY A 5 18.46 -22.57 -6.50
CA GLY A 5 18.25 -21.72 -5.32
C GLY A 5 19.35 -20.72 -5.02
N SER A 6 19.26 -19.53 -5.64
CA SER A 6 19.91 -18.34 -5.07
C SER A 6 19.39 -18.12 -3.64
N LYS A 7 20.26 -17.74 -2.71
CA LYS A 7 19.89 -17.43 -1.31
C LYS A 7 18.74 -16.42 -1.23
N GLU A 8 18.62 -15.55 -2.22
CA GLU A 8 17.55 -14.57 -2.34
C GLU A 8 16.16 -15.20 -2.52
N GLU A 9 16.06 -16.34 -3.22
CA GLU A 9 14.78 -17.05 -3.41
C GLU A 9 14.28 -17.70 -2.12
N ILE A 10 15.21 -18.23 -1.32
CA ILE A 10 14.90 -18.83 -0.01
C ILE A 10 14.33 -17.76 0.93
N TRP A 11 14.90 -16.54 0.93
CA TRP A 11 14.37 -15.44 1.73
C TRP A 11 12.97 -14.99 1.32
N VAL A 12 12.68 -14.96 0.02
CA VAL A 12 11.31 -14.68 -0.48
C VAL A 12 10.34 -15.73 0.04
N TYR A 13 10.70 -17.01 -0.01
CA TYR A 13 9.85 -18.09 0.47
C TYR A 13 9.64 -18.03 1.99
N ILE A 14 10.72 -17.80 2.75
CA ILE A 14 10.64 -17.65 4.21
C ILE A 14 9.76 -16.46 4.59
N LYS A 15 9.93 -15.30 3.94
CA LYS A 15 9.09 -14.11 4.19
C LYS A 15 7.62 -14.38 3.85
N LYS A 16 7.35 -15.04 2.72
CA LYS A 16 5.99 -15.39 2.30
C LYS A 16 5.34 -16.37 3.29
N PHE A 17 6.07 -17.39 3.72
CA PHE A 17 5.60 -18.36 4.71
C PHE A 17 5.32 -17.70 6.06
N ALA A 18 6.25 -16.88 6.56
CA ALA A 18 6.09 -16.15 7.82
C ALA A 18 4.89 -15.19 7.78
N LEU A 19 4.69 -14.49 6.66
CA LEU A 19 3.55 -13.61 6.46
C LEU A 19 2.22 -14.39 6.45
N LEU A 20 2.16 -15.50 5.72
CA LEU A 20 0.96 -16.35 5.68
C LEU A 20 0.63 -16.94 7.05
N PHE A 21 1.64 -17.45 7.76
CA PHE A 21 1.48 -17.97 9.11
C PHE A 21 0.98 -16.89 10.07
N PHE A 22 1.55 -15.68 10.01
CA PHE A 22 1.10 -14.56 10.83
C PHE A 22 -0.37 -14.20 10.53
N LEU A 23 -0.73 -14.09 9.25
CA LEU A 23 -2.11 -13.76 8.84
C LEU A 23 -3.11 -14.83 9.29
N GLU A 24 -2.76 -16.12 9.17
CA GLU A 24 -3.58 -17.24 9.64
C GLU A 24 -3.83 -17.19 11.15
N LYS A 25 -2.84 -16.78 11.94
CA LYS A 25 -2.96 -16.65 13.40
C LYS A 25 -3.62 -15.35 13.84
N SER A 26 -3.91 -14.45 12.91
CA SER A 26 -4.47 -13.13 13.20
C SER A 26 -5.98 -13.08 12.95
N VAL A 27 -6.65 -12.07 13.49
CA VAL A 27 -8.10 -11.82 13.24
C VAL A 27 -8.36 -11.05 11.94
N TRP A 28 -7.34 -10.83 11.10
CA TRP A 28 -7.45 -10.01 9.90
C TRP A 28 -7.93 -10.82 8.71
N SER A 29 -8.91 -10.29 7.98
CA SER A 29 -9.32 -10.84 6.69
C SER A 29 -8.49 -10.22 5.57
N VAL A 30 -7.98 -11.05 4.66
CA VAL A 30 -7.25 -10.60 3.48
C VAL A 30 -8.24 -10.25 2.39
N LEU A 31 -8.28 -8.98 1.98
CA LEU A 31 -9.02 -8.55 0.80
C LEU A 31 -8.29 -9.01 -0.46
N LEU A 32 -9.02 -9.61 -1.39
CA LEU A 32 -8.47 -10.03 -2.68
C LEU A 32 -7.99 -8.78 -3.44
N HIS A 33 -6.68 -8.69 -3.64
CA HIS A 33 -6.07 -7.64 -4.45
C HIS A 33 -5.72 -8.22 -5.81
N LEU A 34 -6.41 -7.76 -6.86
CA LEU A 34 -6.06 -8.13 -8.24
C LEU A 34 -4.63 -7.66 -8.54
N LEU A 35 -3.91 -8.46 -9.34
CA LEU A 35 -2.53 -8.16 -9.70
C LEU A 35 -2.49 -6.80 -10.42
N TYR A 36 -1.54 -5.93 -10.04
CA TYR A 36 -1.33 -4.61 -10.66
C TYR A 36 -2.52 -3.64 -10.62
N SER A 37 -3.24 -3.55 -9.49
CA SER A 37 -4.36 -2.60 -9.32
C SER A 37 -4.03 -1.42 -8.38
N PRO A 38 -3.18 -0.47 -8.77
CA PRO A 38 -2.89 0.72 -7.95
C PRO A 38 -4.16 1.55 -7.68
N ASP A 39 -5.20 1.42 -8.50
CA ASP A 39 -6.49 2.11 -8.25
C ASP A 39 -7.22 1.60 -7.03
N LEU A 40 -6.92 0.38 -6.58
CA LEU A 40 -7.50 -0.25 -5.40
C LEU A 40 -6.61 -0.09 -4.16
N ALA A 41 -5.50 0.64 -4.26
CA ALA A 41 -4.61 0.92 -3.15
C ALA A 41 -4.82 2.36 -2.64
N PRO A 42 -5.49 2.57 -1.49
CA PRO A 42 -5.68 3.92 -0.92
C PRO A 42 -4.36 4.65 -0.67
N SER A 43 -3.28 3.91 -0.43
CA SER A 43 -1.93 4.48 -0.36
C SER A 43 -1.57 5.23 -1.65
N ASP A 44 -1.83 4.64 -2.80
CA ASP A 44 -1.38 5.15 -4.10
C ASP A 44 -2.28 6.28 -4.60
N PHE A 45 -3.60 6.12 -4.53
CA PHE A 45 -4.52 7.10 -5.10
C PHE A 45 -4.90 8.24 -4.15
N HIS A 46 -4.70 8.08 -2.84
CA HIS A 46 -5.16 9.06 -1.84
C HIS A 46 -4.03 9.58 -0.94
N LEU A 47 -3.22 8.70 -0.35
CA LEU A 47 -2.23 9.11 0.65
C LEU A 47 -0.94 9.68 0.04
N PHE A 48 -0.37 9.02 -0.96
CA PHE A 48 0.95 9.36 -1.49
C PHE A 48 0.97 10.63 -2.34
N GLY A 49 -0.16 11.03 -2.93
CA GLY A 49 -0.24 12.30 -3.67
C GLY A 49 0.07 13.50 -2.77
N PRO A 50 -0.73 13.76 -1.72
CA PRO A 50 -0.48 14.82 -0.75
C PRO A 50 0.88 14.69 -0.04
N LEU A 51 1.29 13.47 0.32
CA LEU A 51 2.59 13.26 0.96
C LEU A 51 3.75 13.66 0.03
N LYS A 52 3.70 13.27 -1.24
CA LYS A 52 4.71 13.68 -2.24
C LYS A 52 4.70 15.19 -2.46
N GLN A 53 3.54 15.85 -2.43
CA GLN A 53 3.46 17.31 -2.51
C GLN A 53 4.13 17.99 -1.30
N HIS A 54 3.89 17.47 -0.09
CA HIS A 54 4.50 17.97 1.15
C HIS A 54 6.03 17.81 1.15
N LEU A 55 6.52 16.67 0.66
CA LEU A 55 7.95 16.33 0.63
C LEU A 55 8.68 16.92 -0.60
N GLY A 56 8.00 17.09 -1.72
CA GLY A 56 8.62 17.33 -3.04
C GLY A 56 9.36 18.66 -3.19
N SER A 57 9.23 19.57 -2.23
CA SER A 57 9.94 20.86 -2.20
C SER A 57 11.06 20.92 -1.15
N ARG A 58 11.31 19.82 -0.42
CA ARG A 58 12.22 19.81 0.74
C ARG A 58 13.46 18.97 0.46
N HIS A 59 14.62 19.49 0.83
CA HIS A 59 15.87 18.74 0.88
C HIS A 59 16.15 18.31 2.32
N PHE A 60 16.46 17.03 2.49
CA PHE A 60 16.78 16.44 3.78
C PHE A 60 18.25 16.04 3.81
N ALA A 61 18.91 16.31 4.93
CA ALA A 61 20.31 15.92 5.14
C ALA A 61 20.48 14.42 5.42
N GLY A 62 19.39 13.71 5.78
CA GLY A 62 19.39 12.29 6.07
C GLY A 62 17.98 11.77 6.40
N ASP A 63 17.90 10.46 6.65
CA ASP A 63 16.63 9.74 6.81
C ASP A 63 15.81 10.21 8.01
N ASP A 64 16.45 10.61 9.11
CA ASP A 64 15.76 11.10 10.31
C ASP A 64 14.87 12.31 10.01
N GLY A 65 15.34 13.21 9.13
CA GLY A 65 14.57 14.38 8.69
C GLY A 65 13.36 13.99 7.85
N VAL A 66 13.52 13.01 6.97
CA VAL A 66 12.43 12.48 6.13
C VAL A 66 11.38 11.80 7.01
N GLN A 67 11.81 10.95 7.95
CA GLN A 67 10.91 10.26 8.88
C GLN A 67 10.11 11.25 9.72
N HIS A 68 10.76 12.29 10.25
CA HIS A 68 10.09 13.33 11.02
C HIS A 68 9.00 14.03 10.21
N GLU A 69 9.31 14.45 8.98
CA GLU A 69 8.33 15.14 8.12
C GLU A 69 7.18 14.25 7.66
N VAL A 70 7.45 12.98 7.36
CA VAL A 70 6.40 12.01 7.02
C VAL A 70 5.44 11.84 8.20
N LEU A 71 5.97 11.65 9.41
CA LEU A 71 5.16 11.52 10.63
C LEU A 71 4.35 12.79 10.90
N LEU A 72 4.96 13.96 10.73
CA LEU A 72 4.30 15.25 10.91
C LEU A 72 3.15 15.41 9.91
N CYS A 73 3.40 15.18 8.62
CA CYS A 73 2.39 15.24 7.56
C CYS A 73 1.21 14.31 7.85
N MET A 74 1.47 13.06 8.26
CA MET A 74 0.41 12.10 8.59
C MET A 74 -0.42 12.54 9.80
N ARG A 75 0.22 13.10 10.84
CA ARG A 75 -0.49 13.57 12.05
C ARG A 75 -1.31 14.84 11.81
N GLN A 76 -0.92 15.66 10.84
CA GLN A 76 -1.64 16.89 10.48
C GLN A 76 -2.90 16.62 9.65
N GLN A 77 -2.99 15.46 8.98
CA GLN A 77 -4.19 15.14 8.21
C GLN A 77 -5.40 14.95 9.14
N PRO A 78 -6.56 15.56 8.80
CA PRO A 78 -7.78 15.37 9.57
C PRO A 78 -8.30 13.93 9.44
N LYS A 79 -9.12 13.47 10.39
CA LYS A 79 -9.66 12.09 10.36
C LYS A 79 -10.48 11.82 9.09
N GLU A 80 -11.17 12.85 8.62
CA GLU A 80 -12.00 12.87 7.42
C GLU A 80 -11.18 12.60 6.17
N PHE A 81 -9.90 13.00 6.14
CA PHE A 81 -9.00 12.67 5.04
C PHE A 81 -8.85 11.15 4.90
N TYR A 82 -8.56 10.45 5.99
CA TYR A 82 -8.41 8.99 5.97
C TYR A 82 -9.74 8.29 5.65
N ALA A 83 -10.83 8.75 6.26
CA ALA A 83 -12.17 8.22 5.99
C ALA A 83 -12.57 8.38 4.51
N ALA A 84 -12.24 9.50 3.88
CA ALA A 84 -12.51 9.75 2.47
C ALA A 84 -11.76 8.75 1.57
N GLY A 85 -10.48 8.47 1.84
CA GLY A 85 -9.69 7.49 1.09
C GLY A 85 -10.30 6.08 1.14
N ILE A 86 -10.75 5.66 2.33
CA ILE A 86 -11.44 4.37 2.51
C ILE A 86 -12.82 4.36 1.82
N GLY A 87 -13.58 5.45 1.89
CA GLY A 87 -14.86 5.57 1.20
C GLY A 87 -14.72 5.49 -0.32
N VAL A 88 -13.65 6.06 -0.88
CA VAL A 88 -13.33 5.93 -2.32
C VAL A 88 -12.94 4.50 -2.67
N LEU A 89 -12.21 3.79 -1.80
CA LEU A 89 -11.87 2.38 -2.02
C LEU A 89 -13.13 1.53 -2.21
N MET A 90 -14.13 1.67 -1.34
CA MET A 90 -15.38 0.90 -1.44
C MET A 90 -16.05 1.10 -2.81
N LYS A 91 -16.16 2.37 -3.25
CA LYS A 91 -16.73 2.70 -4.57
C LYS A 91 -15.94 2.11 -5.74
N ARG A 92 -14.60 2.10 -5.63
CA ARG A 92 -13.73 1.54 -6.67
C ARG A 92 -13.77 0.01 -6.70
N CYS A 93 -13.88 -0.64 -5.55
CA CYS A 93 -14.11 -2.08 -5.46
C CYS A 93 -15.42 -2.45 -6.15
N ASP A 94 -16.51 -1.75 -5.85
CA ASP A 94 -17.82 -1.99 -6.50
C ASP A 94 -17.75 -1.80 -8.01
N LYS A 95 -17.10 -0.72 -8.47
CA LYS A 95 -16.88 -0.46 -9.90
C LYS A 95 -16.06 -1.57 -10.55
N CYS A 96 -14.98 -2.02 -9.91
CA CYS A 96 -14.11 -3.09 -10.42
C CYS A 96 -14.87 -4.41 -10.58
N ILE A 97 -15.73 -4.77 -9.61
CA ILE A 97 -16.61 -5.95 -9.69
C ILE A 97 -17.57 -5.81 -10.89
N ASN A 98 -18.20 -4.64 -11.05
CA ASN A 98 -19.18 -4.40 -12.11
C ASN A 98 -18.59 -4.43 -13.52
N ILE A 99 -17.30 -4.11 -13.68
CA ILE A 99 -16.59 -4.18 -14.97
C ILE A 99 -15.79 -5.47 -15.14
N GLY A 100 -16.05 -6.51 -14.34
CA GLY A 100 -15.41 -7.83 -14.49
C GLY A 100 -13.91 -7.84 -14.18
N GLY A 101 -13.44 -6.96 -13.30
CA GLY A 101 -12.03 -6.90 -12.90
C GLY A 101 -11.13 -6.04 -13.81
N HIS A 102 -11.71 -5.31 -14.77
CA HIS A 102 -10.96 -4.34 -15.58
C HIS A 102 -10.48 -3.13 -14.75
N TYR A 103 -9.49 -2.41 -15.29
CA TYR A 103 -8.90 -1.22 -14.69
C TYR A 103 -9.95 -0.11 -14.50
N VAL A 104 -9.89 0.60 -13.37
CA VAL A 104 -10.84 1.67 -13.05
C VAL A 104 -10.19 3.00 -13.40
N GLU A 105 -10.51 3.54 -14.58
CA GLU A 105 -10.10 4.89 -14.95
C GLU A 105 -10.61 5.94 -13.95
N LYS A 106 -9.76 6.94 -13.71
CA LYS A 106 -9.97 8.06 -12.78
C LYS A 106 -11.08 9.00 -13.22
#